data_AF-A0A1G4IJG4-F1
#
_entry.id   AF-A0A1G4IJG4-F1
#
_cell.length_a   1.000
_cell.length_b   1.000
_cell.length_c   1.000
_cell.angle_alpha   90.00
_cell.angle_beta   90.00
_cell.angle_gamma   90.00
#
_symmetry.space_group_name_H-M   'P 1'
#
loop_
_entity.id
_entity.type
_entity.pdbx_description
1 polymer ?
#
loop_
_entity_poly.entity_id
_entity_poly.type
_entity_poly.pdbx_seq_one_letter_code
_entity_poly.pdbx_strand_id
1 'polypeptide(L)'
;MYQAIAVTVSVLVHMQKCEEATNEHTNVADLQALCDLVNLAKGTYATPDTTEINQETLNEIEIINISVADPKWRSALATEPKNKKKDSADCKPPGDKEICKPYYERWENHNIALAADKEGEQYPKIETAKLKTALGRSTSIMISGLTERAAAIREQYNAQAAQHKGATSADVITQLTLAAAGPEAQRASTTACTITLTSNRATDCTLPKGTSAVCETLLCICALDSTKDKSLCGTVASPDNRREAWGESSKSGKWNAIDSVSSAQNKQVVSAHLIRQRLQAALN
;
A
#
# COMPACT_ATOMS: atom_id res chain seq x y z
N MET A 1 7.25 9.10 -5.00
CA MET A 1 8.21 9.66 -4.01
C MET A 1 7.69 9.70 -2.57
N TYR A 2 6.38 9.79 -2.32
CA TYR A 2 5.84 9.89 -0.94
C TYR A 2 5.67 8.56 -0.18
N GLN A 3 5.69 7.41 -0.86
CA GLN A 3 5.50 6.10 -0.20
C GLN A 3 6.78 5.55 0.45
N ALA A 4 7.96 5.85 -0.11
CA ALA A 4 9.24 5.50 0.51
C ALA A 4 9.45 6.25 1.83
N ILE A 5 9.00 7.51 1.89
CA ILE A 5 9.05 8.36 3.09
C ILE A 5 8.08 7.85 4.17
N ALA A 6 6.93 7.30 3.81
CA ALA A 6 5.97 6.78 4.80
C ALA A 6 6.51 5.56 5.56
N VAL A 7 7.29 4.69 4.91
CA VAL A 7 7.92 3.52 5.56
C VAL A 7 9.01 3.97 6.54
N THR A 8 9.80 4.98 6.20
CA THR A 8 10.82 5.55 7.10
C THR A 8 10.18 6.30 8.27
N VAL A 9 9.09 7.05 8.04
CA VAL A 9 8.44 7.88 9.06
C VAL A 9 7.66 7.05 10.10
N SER A 10 7.04 5.92 9.74
CA SER A 10 6.32 5.11 10.73
C SER A 10 7.25 4.37 11.71
N VAL A 11 8.46 3.96 11.28
CA VAL A 11 9.49 3.35 12.15
C VAL A 11 10.07 4.36 13.15
N LEU A 12 10.16 5.64 12.78
CA LEU A 12 10.74 6.70 13.59
C LEU A 12 9.91 7.09 14.85
N VAL A 13 8.59 6.85 14.86
CA VAL A 13 7.70 7.39 15.92
C VAL A 13 7.64 6.51 17.18
N HIS A 14 7.94 5.21 17.11
CA HIS A 14 7.72 4.28 18.23
C HIS A 14 9.01 3.77 18.92
N MET A 15 10.20 4.03 18.37
CA MET A 15 11.47 3.61 18.98
C MET A 15 12.01 4.55 20.07
N GLN A 16 11.13 5.27 20.79
CA GLN A 16 11.51 6.13 21.93
C GLN A 16 12.12 5.37 23.14
N LYS A 17 12.45 4.08 23.00
CA LYS A 17 12.96 3.23 24.09
C LYS A 17 14.10 2.29 23.65
N CYS A 18 15.12 2.79 22.97
CA CYS A 18 16.42 2.13 23.01
C CYS A 18 17.04 2.36 24.41
N GLU A 19 16.51 1.73 25.44
CA GLU A 19 17.21 1.62 26.72
C GLU A 19 18.32 0.56 26.60
N GLU A 20 19.43 0.76 27.31
CA GLU A 20 20.47 -0.24 27.38
C GLU A 20 19.91 -1.53 28.00
N ALA A 21 19.94 -2.62 27.23
CA ALA A 21 19.59 -3.94 27.71
C ALA A 21 20.46 -4.33 28.92
N THR A 22 19.85 -4.46 30.09
CA THR A 22 20.53 -4.81 31.35
C THR A 22 20.62 -6.32 31.59
N ASN A 23 19.92 -7.14 30.79
CA ASN A 23 19.82 -8.61 30.93
C ASN A 23 20.23 -9.34 29.64
N GLU A 24 20.65 -10.61 29.74
CA GLU A 24 20.94 -11.44 28.56
C GLU A 24 19.68 -11.66 27.70
N HIS A 25 19.88 -11.69 26.37
CA HIS A 25 18.88 -12.08 25.37
C HIS A 25 17.61 -11.23 25.34
N THR A 26 17.68 -9.98 25.79
CA THR A 26 16.53 -9.06 25.91
C THR A 26 15.91 -8.68 24.57
N ASN A 27 16.69 -8.69 23.49
CA ASN A 27 16.28 -8.15 22.18
C ASN A 27 16.00 -9.25 21.15
N VAL A 28 15.78 -10.51 21.57
CA VAL A 28 15.52 -11.63 20.66
C VAL A 28 14.21 -11.45 19.87
N ALA A 29 13.17 -10.88 20.49
CA ALA A 29 11.91 -10.59 19.83
C ALA A 29 12.08 -9.48 18.77
N ASP A 30 12.78 -8.40 19.12
CA ASP A 30 13.09 -7.30 18.22
C ASP A 30 13.95 -7.77 17.04
N LEU A 31 14.95 -8.63 17.31
CA LEU A 31 15.74 -9.28 16.27
C LEU A 31 14.82 -10.01 15.29
N GLN A 32 13.89 -10.85 15.77
CA GLN A 32 13.00 -11.59 14.88
C GLN A 32 12.14 -10.67 14.02
N ALA A 33 11.54 -9.62 14.60
CA ALA A 33 10.70 -8.68 13.87
C ALA A 33 11.49 -7.88 12.82
N LEU A 34 12.71 -7.45 13.14
CA LEU A 34 13.58 -6.72 12.21
C LEU A 34 14.20 -7.65 11.15
N CYS A 35 14.51 -8.91 11.48
CA CYS A 35 14.90 -9.93 10.50
C CYS A 35 13.81 -10.14 9.45
N ASP A 36 12.54 -10.18 9.85
CA ASP A 36 11.43 -10.27 8.91
C ASP A 36 11.43 -9.10 7.91
N LEU A 37 11.76 -7.88 8.36
CA LEU A 37 11.89 -6.70 7.49
C LEU A 37 13.10 -6.82 6.54
N VAL A 38 14.25 -7.28 7.03
CA VAL A 38 15.44 -7.55 6.18
C VAL A 38 15.10 -8.57 5.10
N ASN A 39 14.34 -9.61 5.45
CA ASN A 39 13.99 -10.70 4.54
C ASN A 39 12.95 -10.32 3.49
N LEU A 40 12.22 -9.21 3.67
CA LEU A 40 11.43 -8.64 2.58
C LEU A 40 12.36 -8.41 1.38
N ALA A 41 13.49 -7.72 1.56
CA ALA A 41 14.44 -7.40 0.49
C ALA A 41 15.04 -8.61 -0.26
N LYS A 42 14.96 -9.81 0.34
CA LYS A 42 15.42 -11.10 -0.24
C LYS A 42 14.31 -11.91 -0.90
N GLY A 43 13.06 -11.48 -0.77
CA GLY A 43 11.87 -12.17 -1.25
C GLY A 43 11.65 -12.06 -2.76
N THR A 44 10.62 -12.75 -3.24
CA THR A 44 10.14 -12.63 -4.61
C THR A 44 8.92 -11.71 -4.65
N TYR A 45 8.81 -10.91 -5.70
CA TYR A 45 7.78 -9.89 -5.82
C TYR A 45 7.02 -10.08 -7.11
N ALA A 46 5.69 -10.09 -7.01
CA ALA A 46 4.86 -9.90 -8.18
C ALA A 46 5.05 -8.47 -8.71
N THR A 47 5.03 -8.31 -10.02
CA THR A 47 4.94 -6.99 -10.64
C THR A 47 3.69 -6.29 -10.10
N PRO A 48 3.78 -5.03 -9.66
CA PRO A 48 2.61 -4.27 -9.27
C PRO A 48 1.58 -4.28 -10.40
N ASP A 49 0.35 -4.71 -10.10
CA ASP A 49 -0.74 -4.52 -11.05
C ASP A 49 -1.05 -3.03 -11.13
N THR A 50 -0.81 -2.48 -12.32
CA THR A 50 -1.10 -1.08 -12.65
C THR A 50 -2.11 -1.01 -13.79
N THR A 51 -2.78 -2.13 -14.08
CA THR A 51 -3.86 -2.21 -15.07
C THR A 51 -4.98 -1.31 -14.60
N GLU A 52 -5.26 -0.26 -15.36
CA GLU A 52 -6.31 0.70 -15.07
C GLU A 52 -7.68 0.00 -15.10
N ILE A 53 -8.56 0.36 -14.16
CA ILE A 53 -9.96 -0.06 -14.20
C ILE A 53 -10.65 0.77 -15.27
N ASN A 54 -11.02 0.12 -16.38
CA ASN A 54 -11.72 0.75 -17.49
C ASN A 54 -13.10 1.25 -17.07
N GLN A 55 -13.55 2.34 -17.69
CA GLN A 55 -14.87 2.93 -17.45
C GLN A 55 -16.02 1.93 -17.68
N GLU A 56 -15.84 1.01 -18.63
CA GLU A 56 -16.79 -0.03 -18.99
C GLU A 56 -17.11 -0.99 -17.84
N THR A 57 -16.17 -1.19 -16.92
CA THR A 57 -16.35 -1.99 -15.70
C THR A 57 -17.46 -1.45 -14.80
N LEU A 58 -17.80 -0.16 -14.93
CA LEU A 58 -18.88 0.46 -14.18
C LEU A 58 -20.22 0.49 -14.94
N ASN A 59 -20.27 0.00 -16.18
CA ASN A 59 -21.49 0.10 -16.98
C ASN A 59 -22.66 -0.63 -16.33
N GLU A 60 -22.44 -1.84 -15.80
CA GLU A 60 -23.52 -2.61 -15.17
C GLU A 60 -24.12 -1.91 -13.95
N ILE A 61 -23.29 -1.44 -13.01
CA ILE A 61 -23.77 -0.72 -11.82
C ILE A 61 -24.50 0.58 -12.19
N GLU A 62 -24.06 1.24 -13.24
CA GLU A 62 -24.70 2.46 -13.71
C GLU A 62 -26.00 2.21 -14.48
N ILE A 63 -26.10 1.13 -15.27
CA ILE A 63 -27.36 0.73 -15.89
C ILE A 63 -28.37 0.33 -14.80
N ILE A 64 -27.94 -0.36 -13.76
CA ILE A 64 -28.77 -0.64 -12.58
C ILE A 64 -29.22 0.67 -11.94
N ASN A 65 -28.32 1.64 -11.74
CA ASN A 65 -28.68 2.96 -11.21
C ASN A 65 -29.71 3.69 -12.09
N ILE A 66 -29.59 3.61 -13.42
CA ILE A 66 -30.61 4.13 -14.35
C ILE A 66 -31.95 3.39 -14.16
N SER A 67 -31.94 2.06 -14.00
CA SER A 67 -33.18 1.26 -13.86
C SER A 67 -34.03 1.66 -12.66
N VAL A 68 -33.39 2.10 -11.58
CA VAL A 68 -34.04 2.56 -10.34
C VAL A 68 -34.21 4.08 -10.26
N ALA A 69 -33.74 4.83 -11.25
CA ALA A 69 -33.86 6.28 -11.27
C ALA A 69 -35.32 6.73 -11.31
N ASP A 70 -35.56 8.00 -10.96
CA ASP A 70 -36.90 8.58 -11.02
C ASP A 70 -37.51 8.36 -12.42
N PRO A 71 -38.72 7.76 -12.52
CA PRO A 71 -39.33 7.43 -13.81
C PRO A 71 -39.55 8.63 -14.72
N LYS A 72 -39.83 9.81 -14.16
CA LYS A 72 -40.02 11.03 -14.94
C LYS A 72 -38.67 11.49 -15.51
N TRP A 73 -37.61 11.47 -14.71
CA TRP A 73 -36.27 11.77 -15.21
C TRP A 73 -35.83 10.78 -16.29
N ARG A 74 -35.98 9.47 -16.05
CA ARG A 74 -35.60 8.41 -17.01
C ARG A 74 -36.35 8.52 -18.33
N SER A 75 -37.62 8.92 -18.32
CA SER A 75 -38.39 9.12 -19.56
C SER A 75 -37.88 10.26 -20.46
N ALA A 76 -37.01 11.15 -19.95
CA ALA A 76 -36.42 12.21 -20.74
C ALA A 76 -35.21 11.75 -21.57
N LEU A 77 -34.60 10.62 -21.20
CA LEU A 77 -33.46 9.99 -21.87
C LEU A 77 -33.90 9.20 -23.10
N ALA A 78 -33.04 9.12 -24.11
CA ALA A 78 -33.28 8.28 -25.27
C ALA A 78 -33.41 6.80 -24.89
N THR A 79 -34.34 6.09 -25.54
CA THR A 79 -34.50 4.64 -25.46
C THR A 79 -34.04 3.91 -26.73
N GLU A 80 -33.75 4.67 -27.80
CA GLU A 80 -33.20 4.15 -29.06
C GLU A 80 -32.06 5.06 -29.55
N PRO A 81 -31.01 4.52 -30.21
CA PRO A 81 -29.85 5.29 -30.64
C PRO A 81 -30.17 6.51 -31.51
N LYS A 82 -31.17 6.40 -32.40
CA LYS A 82 -31.62 7.48 -33.29
C LYS A 82 -32.25 8.67 -32.54
N ASN A 83 -32.70 8.46 -31.31
CA ASN A 83 -33.38 9.44 -30.48
C ASN A 83 -32.44 10.15 -29.50
N LYS A 84 -31.14 9.83 -29.53
CA LYS A 84 -30.14 10.49 -28.69
C LYS A 84 -30.14 11.98 -28.92
N LYS A 85 -30.03 12.73 -27.82
CA LYS A 85 -29.93 14.19 -27.87
C LYS A 85 -28.47 14.57 -27.69
N LYS A 86 -27.98 15.48 -28.54
CA LYS A 86 -26.62 16.05 -28.38
C LYS A 86 -26.47 16.87 -27.10
N ASP A 87 -27.58 17.30 -26.49
CA ASP A 87 -27.60 18.08 -25.24
C ASP A 87 -28.97 17.97 -24.55
N SER A 88 -28.98 18.17 -23.23
CA SER A 88 -30.21 18.31 -22.43
C SER A 88 -30.46 19.77 -22.11
N ALA A 89 -31.73 20.21 -22.14
CA ALA A 89 -32.09 21.52 -21.62
C ALA A 89 -31.71 21.68 -20.13
N ASP A 90 -31.68 20.58 -19.38
CA ASP A 90 -31.31 20.55 -17.96
C ASP A 90 -29.80 20.67 -17.73
N CYS A 91 -28.99 20.45 -18.78
CA CYS A 91 -27.53 20.60 -18.80
C CYS A 91 -27.06 21.94 -19.42
N LYS A 92 -27.95 22.94 -19.50
CA LYS A 92 -27.61 24.28 -19.99
C LYS A 92 -27.21 25.21 -18.84
N PRO A 93 -26.27 26.16 -19.04
CA PRO A 93 -25.84 27.13 -18.03
C PRO A 93 -27.01 27.89 -17.36
N PRO A 94 -26.82 28.44 -16.13
CA PRO A 94 -25.57 28.57 -15.37
C PRO A 94 -25.32 27.46 -14.33
N GLY A 95 -24.07 27.31 -13.88
CA GLY A 95 -23.62 26.40 -12.79
C GLY A 95 -23.04 25.07 -13.26
N ASP A 96 -23.07 24.03 -12.40
CA ASP A 96 -22.59 22.65 -12.66
C ASP A 96 -23.31 21.94 -13.84
N LYS A 97 -24.22 22.63 -14.51
CA LYS A 97 -24.97 22.13 -15.67
C LYS A 97 -24.09 21.89 -16.89
N GLU A 98 -22.96 22.60 -17.04
CA GLU A 98 -21.97 22.30 -18.08
C GLU A 98 -21.19 21.00 -17.78
N ILE A 99 -21.09 20.61 -16.51
CA ILE A 99 -20.45 19.38 -16.05
C ILE A 99 -21.30 18.15 -16.40
N CYS A 100 -22.63 18.25 -16.51
CA CYS A 100 -23.46 17.09 -16.82
C CYS A 100 -23.45 16.66 -18.29
N LYS A 101 -22.94 17.47 -19.24
CA LYS A 101 -22.86 17.11 -20.66
C LYS A 101 -22.11 15.80 -20.94
N PRO A 102 -20.87 15.57 -20.44
CA PRO A 102 -20.18 14.29 -20.63
C PRO A 102 -20.88 13.10 -19.96
N TYR A 103 -21.69 13.34 -18.92
CA TYR A 103 -22.47 12.30 -18.26
C TYR A 103 -23.81 12.02 -18.97
N TYR A 104 -24.38 13.01 -19.67
CA TYR A 104 -25.69 12.88 -20.29
C TYR A 104 -25.71 11.86 -21.43
N GLU A 105 -24.72 11.93 -22.33
CA GLU A 105 -24.56 10.93 -23.40
C GLU A 105 -24.42 9.51 -22.82
N ARG A 106 -23.71 9.40 -21.70
CA ARG A 106 -23.50 8.14 -20.99
C ARG A 106 -24.80 7.60 -20.37
N TRP A 107 -25.61 8.47 -19.76
CA TRP A 107 -26.93 8.09 -19.25
C TRP A 107 -27.88 7.66 -20.37
N GLU A 108 -27.85 8.32 -21.54
CA GLU A 108 -28.63 7.89 -22.70
C GLU A 108 -28.17 6.52 -23.20
N ASN A 109 -26.85 6.26 -23.28
CA ASN A 109 -26.33 4.94 -23.65
C ASN A 109 -26.84 3.84 -22.71
N HIS A 110 -26.77 4.08 -21.41
CA HIS A 110 -27.23 3.13 -20.39
C HIS A 110 -28.74 2.91 -20.43
N ASN A 111 -29.52 3.96 -20.68
CA ASN A 111 -30.97 3.84 -20.81
C ASN A 111 -31.38 3.13 -22.11
N ILE A 112 -30.63 3.30 -23.20
CA ILE A 112 -30.81 2.51 -24.43
C ILE A 112 -30.50 1.03 -24.16
N ALA A 113 -29.40 0.73 -23.46
CA ALA A 113 -29.05 -0.65 -23.10
C ALA A 113 -30.14 -1.29 -22.22
N LEU A 114 -30.63 -0.56 -21.21
CA LEU A 114 -31.74 -0.99 -20.37
C LEU A 114 -33.03 -1.22 -21.18
N ALA A 115 -33.34 -0.35 -22.15
CA ALA A 115 -34.52 -0.49 -22.99
C ALA A 115 -34.41 -1.66 -24.01
N ALA A 116 -33.18 -2.02 -24.40
CA ALA A 116 -32.91 -3.17 -25.25
C ALA A 116 -33.10 -4.50 -24.49
N ASP A 117 -32.91 -4.52 -23.17
CA ASP A 117 -33.25 -5.66 -22.30
C ASP A 117 -34.77 -5.75 -22.07
N LYS A 118 -35.48 -6.07 -23.14
CA LYS A 118 -36.95 -6.09 -23.17
C LYS A 118 -37.56 -7.09 -22.24
N GLU A 119 -36.88 -8.20 -21.94
CA GLU A 119 -37.38 -9.24 -21.05
C GLU A 119 -36.99 -8.98 -19.59
N GLY A 120 -35.99 -8.12 -19.33
CA GLY A 120 -35.44 -7.91 -17.99
C GLY A 120 -34.56 -9.08 -17.55
N GLU A 121 -33.90 -9.73 -18.53
CA GLU A 121 -33.04 -10.88 -18.30
C GLU A 121 -31.71 -10.47 -17.66
N GLN A 122 -31.24 -9.26 -17.98
CA GLN A 122 -29.95 -8.75 -17.50
C GLN A 122 -30.11 -7.68 -16.40
N TYR A 123 -31.18 -6.89 -16.45
CA TYR A 123 -31.42 -5.79 -15.53
C TYR A 123 -32.83 -5.88 -14.91
N PRO A 124 -32.99 -5.49 -13.64
CA PRO A 124 -34.25 -5.65 -12.94
C PRO A 124 -35.37 -4.81 -13.57
N LYS A 125 -36.44 -5.48 -14.02
CA LYS A 125 -37.68 -4.83 -14.43
C LYS A 125 -38.51 -4.44 -13.20
N ILE A 126 -38.41 -3.18 -12.81
CA ILE A 126 -39.14 -2.66 -11.64
C ILE A 126 -40.34 -1.84 -12.11
N GLU A 127 -41.52 -2.21 -11.63
CA GLU A 127 -42.74 -1.44 -11.88
C GLU A 127 -42.62 -0.01 -11.36
N THR A 128 -43.08 0.95 -12.16
CA THR A 128 -43.10 2.39 -11.81
C THR A 128 -43.77 2.66 -10.45
N ALA A 129 -44.81 1.91 -10.09
CA ALA A 129 -45.49 2.04 -8.81
C ALA A 129 -44.54 1.70 -7.63
N LYS A 130 -43.71 0.66 -7.78
CA LYS A 130 -42.75 0.21 -6.75
C LYS A 130 -41.63 1.22 -6.55
N LEU A 131 -41.11 1.82 -7.63
CA LEU A 131 -40.10 2.88 -7.57
C LEU A 131 -40.57 4.13 -6.81
N LYS A 132 -41.87 4.43 -6.84
CA LYS A 132 -42.45 5.61 -6.16
C LYS A 132 -42.71 5.41 -4.68
N THR A 133 -42.66 4.17 -4.19
CA THR A 133 -42.82 3.87 -2.75
C THR A 133 -41.64 4.40 -1.93
N ALA A 134 -41.81 4.51 -0.61
CA ALA A 134 -40.72 4.89 0.29
C ALA A 134 -39.51 3.94 0.17
N LEU A 135 -39.77 2.63 0.07
CA LEU A 135 -38.74 1.61 -0.14
C LEU A 135 -38.06 1.73 -1.51
N GLY A 136 -38.83 1.99 -2.57
CA GLY A 136 -38.29 2.22 -3.90
C GLY A 136 -37.33 3.40 -3.92
N ARG A 137 -37.76 4.55 -3.37
CA ARG A 137 -36.93 5.76 -3.27
C ARG A 137 -35.67 5.57 -2.44
N SER A 138 -35.77 4.90 -1.28
CA SER A 138 -34.58 4.64 -0.45
C SER A 138 -33.59 3.71 -1.17
N THR A 139 -34.10 2.71 -1.90
CA THR A 139 -33.29 1.80 -2.71
C THR A 139 -32.56 2.55 -3.83
N SER A 140 -33.24 3.46 -4.55
CA SER A 140 -32.62 4.30 -5.56
C SER A 140 -31.48 5.15 -4.99
N ILE A 141 -31.69 5.77 -3.82
CA ILE A 141 -30.66 6.57 -3.15
C ILE A 141 -29.44 5.72 -2.78
N MET A 142 -29.66 4.53 -2.22
CA MET A 142 -28.57 3.61 -1.85
C MET A 142 -27.76 3.18 -3.08
N ILE A 143 -28.43 2.81 -4.18
CA ILE A 143 -27.77 2.40 -5.42
C ILE A 143 -26.99 3.56 -6.05
N SER A 144 -27.54 4.78 -6.04
CA SER A 144 -26.81 5.97 -6.47
C SER A 144 -25.54 6.19 -5.66
N GLY A 145 -25.61 6.04 -4.33
CA GLY A 145 -24.43 6.13 -3.46
C GLY A 145 -23.39 5.02 -3.71
N LEU A 146 -23.82 3.79 -4.01
CA LEU A 146 -22.91 2.71 -4.41
C LEU A 146 -22.23 2.98 -5.76
N THR A 147 -22.98 3.55 -6.70
CA THR A 147 -22.46 3.93 -8.02
C THR A 147 -21.39 5.01 -7.91
N GLU A 148 -21.63 6.04 -7.09
CA GLU A 148 -20.66 7.09 -6.80
C GLU A 148 -19.41 6.53 -6.11
N ARG A 149 -19.58 5.64 -5.11
CA ARG A 149 -18.45 4.96 -4.47
C ARG A 149 -17.63 4.14 -5.45
N ALA A 150 -18.27 3.41 -6.37
CA ALA A 150 -17.56 2.64 -7.39
C ALA A 150 -16.77 3.54 -8.34
N ALA A 151 -17.33 4.70 -8.73
CA ALA A 151 -16.64 5.70 -9.52
C ALA A 151 -15.43 6.29 -8.78
N ALA A 152 -15.59 6.63 -7.49
CA ALA A 152 -14.50 7.13 -6.65
C ALA A 152 -13.38 6.09 -6.46
N ILE A 153 -13.72 4.81 -6.24
CA ILE A 153 -12.73 3.72 -6.16
C ILE A 153 -11.95 3.61 -7.47
N ARG A 154 -12.63 3.65 -8.62
CA ARG A 154 -11.98 3.63 -9.94
C ARG A 154 -11.01 4.80 -10.09
N GLU A 155 -11.44 6.01 -9.78
CA GLU A 155 -10.62 7.22 -9.90
C GLU A 155 -9.40 7.16 -8.98
N GLN A 156 -9.59 6.81 -7.71
CA GLN A 156 -8.51 6.69 -6.73
C GLN A 156 -7.50 5.61 -7.14
N TYR A 157 -8.00 4.44 -7.56
CA TYR A 157 -7.13 3.36 -8.02
C TYR A 157 -6.37 3.76 -9.29
N ASN A 158 -7.03 4.31 -10.31
CA ASN A 158 -6.35 4.70 -11.56
C ASN A 158 -5.34 5.83 -11.32
N ALA A 159 -5.63 6.78 -10.44
CA ALA A 159 -4.68 7.82 -10.05
C ALA A 159 -3.44 7.22 -9.36
N GLN A 160 -3.61 6.23 -8.48
CA GLN A 160 -2.50 5.51 -7.86
C GLN A 160 -1.72 4.64 -8.86
N ALA A 161 -2.42 3.89 -9.71
CA ALA A 161 -1.83 3.06 -10.75
C ALA A 161 -0.99 3.90 -11.72
N ALA A 162 -1.46 5.09 -12.11
CA ALA A 162 -0.73 6.02 -12.96
C ALA A 162 0.58 6.51 -12.32
N GLN A 163 0.60 6.76 -11.01
CA GLN A 163 1.83 7.14 -10.27
C GLN A 163 2.89 6.04 -10.25
N HIS A 164 2.47 4.78 -10.43
CA HIS A 164 3.33 3.61 -10.40
C HIS A 164 3.47 2.93 -11.76
N LYS A 165 2.99 3.58 -12.83
CA LYS A 165 3.06 3.06 -14.19
C LYS A 165 4.53 2.86 -14.59
N GLY A 166 4.86 1.64 -15.00
CA GLY A 166 6.24 1.25 -15.34
C GLY A 166 7.12 0.89 -14.14
N ALA A 167 6.62 0.96 -12.90
CA ALA A 167 7.34 0.41 -11.75
C ALA A 167 7.49 -1.10 -11.91
N THR A 168 8.72 -1.57 -11.71
CA THR A 168 9.07 -2.99 -11.84
C THR A 168 9.21 -3.63 -10.46
N SER A 169 9.13 -4.96 -10.42
CA SER A 169 9.53 -5.72 -9.22
C SER A 169 10.98 -5.39 -8.80
N ALA A 170 11.85 -5.07 -9.76
CA ALA A 170 13.22 -4.67 -9.49
C ALA A 170 13.32 -3.32 -8.76
N ASP A 171 12.42 -2.37 -9.03
CA ASP A 171 12.36 -1.09 -8.29
C ASP A 171 11.94 -1.30 -6.85
N VAL A 172 10.94 -2.17 -6.62
CA VAL A 172 10.47 -2.55 -5.28
C VAL A 172 11.60 -3.24 -4.50
N ILE A 173 12.27 -4.21 -5.11
CA ILE A 173 13.44 -4.89 -4.51
C ILE A 173 14.53 -3.88 -4.17
N THR A 174 14.82 -2.94 -5.07
CA THR A 174 15.85 -1.91 -4.85
C THR A 174 15.49 -1.08 -3.61
N GLN A 175 14.27 -0.56 -3.52
CA GLN A 175 13.84 0.26 -2.38
C GLN A 175 13.88 -0.52 -1.05
N LEU A 176 13.44 -1.78 -1.06
CA LEU A 176 13.47 -2.61 0.15
C LEU A 176 14.90 -2.99 0.54
N THR A 177 15.78 -3.18 -0.43
CA THR A 177 17.22 -3.40 -0.17
C THR A 177 17.86 -2.16 0.47
N LEU A 178 17.57 -0.97 -0.05
CA LEU A 178 18.08 0.29 0.52
C LEU A 178 17.58 0.51 1.96
N ALA A 179 16.29 0.25 2.21
CA ALA A 179 15.72 0.35 3.56
C ALA A 179 16.30 -0.71 4.53
N ALA A 180 16.56 -1.92 4.05
CA ALA A 180 17.10 -3.00 4.87
C ALA A 180 18.58 -2.82 5.18
N ALA A 181 19.39 -2.47 4.18
CA ALA A 181 20.84 -2.57 4.21
C ALA A 181 21.58 -1.23 4.08
N GLY A 182 20.88 -0.13 3.80
CA GLY A 182 21.47 1.21 3.69
C GLY A 182 21.52 1.76 2.26
N PRO A 183 21.87 3.05 2.10
CA PRO A 183 21.70 3.82 0.87
C PRO A 183 22.61 3.40 -0.30
N GLU A 184 23.66 2.63 -0.05
CA GLU A 184 24.62 2.17 -1.05
C GLU A 184 24.50 0.65 -1.32
N ALA A 185 23.46 0.01 -0.75
CA ALA A 185 23.28 -1.43 -0.88
C ALA A 185 22.97 -1.83 -2.34
N GLN A 186 23.66 -2.87 -2.81
CA GLN A 186 23.39 -3.45 -4.12
C GLN A 186 22.03 -4.15 -4.12
N ARG A 187 21.24 -3.95 -5.18
CA ARG A 187 19.92 -4.57 -5.37
C ARG A 187 19.92 -6.06 -4.98
N ALA A 188 18.92 -6.46 -4.19
CA ALA A 188 18.69 -7.84 -3.74
C ALA A 188 19.79 -8.41 -2.84
N SER A 189 20.69 -7.57 -2.31
CA SER A 189 21.75 -7.97 -1.40
C SER A 189 21.66 -7.20 -0.09
N THR A 190 21.50 -7.93 1.00
CA THR A 190 21.64 -7.38 2.38
C THR A 190 22.89 -7.91 3.07
N THR A 191 23.79 -8.55 2.32
CA THR A 191 25.00 -9.19 2.86
C THR A 191 25.93 -8.17 3.54
N ALA A 192 25.87 -6.91 3.11
CA ALA A 192 26.58 -5.80 3.73
C ALA A 192 25.59 -4.77 4.26
N CYS A 193 25.84 -4.25 5.46
CA CYS A 193 25.20 -3.04 5.96
C CYS A 193 26.04 -1.83 5.54
N THR A 194 25.50 -0.99 4.65
CA THR A 194 26.23 0.11 3.98
C THR A 194 26.10 1.45 4.68
N ILE A 195 25.57 1.48 5.91
CA ILE A 195 25.62 2.66 6.77
C ILE A 195 27.06 2.90 7.26
N THR A 196 27.39 4.14 7.62
CA THR A 196 28.73 4.49 8.13
C THR A 196 28.72 4.58 9.65
N LEU A 197 29.52 3.75 10.31
CA LEU A 197 29.72 3.85 11.76
C LEU A 197 30.85 4.82 12.09
N THR A 198 30.64 5.61 13.14
CA THR A 198 31.71 6.31 13.84
C THR A 198 32.36 5.37 14.86
N SER A 199 33.29 5.88 15.66
CA SER A 199 33.84 5.11 16.79
C SER A 199 32.96 5.14 18.05
N ASN A 200 31.77 5.76 18.00
CA ASN A 200 30.91 5.94 19.16
C ASN A 200 29.50 5.37 18.93
N ARG A 201 29.23 4.23 19.59
CA ARG A 201 27.92 3.58 19.56
C ARG A 201 26.80 4.51 20.04
N ALA A 202 27.02 5.28 21.10
CA ALA A 202 25.98 6.17 21.63
C ALA A 202 25.58 7.22 20.59
N THR A 203 26.54 7.72 19.81
CA THR A 203 26.26 8.66 18.70
C THR A 203 25.56 7.96 17.54
N ASP A 204 25.99 6.76 17.17
CA ASP A 204 25.44 6.04 16.02
C ASP A 204 24.04 5.47 16.29
N CYS A 205 23.75 5.10 17.54
CA CYS A 205 22.51 4.46 17.95
C CYS A 205 21.48 5.41 18.55
N THR A 206 21.75 6.72 18.53
CA THR A 206 20.73 7.73 18.82
C THR A 206 19.90 8.07 17.61
N LEU A 207 18.63 8.39 17.82
CA LEU A 207 17.74 8.87 16.78
C LEU A 207 18.19 10.25 16.25
N PRO A 208 18.00 10.53 14.96
CA PRO A 208 17.43 9.64 13.93
C PRO A 208 18.48 8.72 13.29
N LYS A 209 19.75 8.79 13.69
CA LYS A 209 20.83 8.08 13.02
C LYS A 209 20.65 6.56 13.12
N GLY A 210 20.44 6.01 14.31
CA GLY A 210 20.32 4.55 14.55
C GLY A 210 19.15 3.83 13.86
N THR A 211 18.36 4.55 13.06
CA THR A 211 17.15 4.05 12.38
C THR A 211 17.10 4.44 10.90
N SER A 212 18.22 4.84 10.30
CA SER A 212 18.25 5.20 8.87
C SER A 212 18.10 3.98 7.95
N ALA A 213 18.48 2.80 8.43
CA ALA A 213 18.23 1.50 7.81
C ALA A 213 17.99 0.41 8.87
N VAL A 214 17.30 -0.68 8.49
CA VAL A 214 17.01 -1.78 9.42
C VAL A 214 18.31 -2.43 9.94
N CYS A 215 19.33 -2.57 9.10
CA CYS A 215 20.62 -3.12 9.52
C CYS A 215 21.34 -2.25 10.58
N GLU A 216 21.13 -0.93 10.54
CA GLU A 216 21.69 0.00 11.53
C GLU A 216 20.98 -0.18 12.88
N THR A 217 19.65 -0.28 12.87
CA THR A 217 18.87 -0.58 14.07
C THR A 217 19.27 -1.92 14.67
N LEU A 218 19.40 -2.96 13.84
CA LEU A 218 19.86 -4.28 14.26
C LEU A 218 21.28 -4.24 14.85
N LEU A 219 22.22 -3.52 14.24
CA LEU A 219 23.55 -3.30 14.82
C LEU A 219 23.43 -2.65 16.22
N CYS A 220 22.56 -1.64 16.35
CA CYS A 220 22.38 -0.92 17.59
C CYS A 220 21.78 -1.74 18.72
N ILE A 221 20.87 -2.67 18.44
CA ILE A 221 20.23 -3.48 19.47
C ILE A 221 20.90 -4.85 19.69
N CYS A 222 21.61 -5.38 18.69
CA CYS A 222 22.17 -6.74 18.74
C CYS A 222 23.69 -6.80 18.80
N ALA A 223 24.41 -5.83 18.25
CA ALA A 223 25.86 -5.94 18.24
C ALA A 223 26.44 -5.74 19.65
N LEU A 224 27.47 -6.49 19.97
CA LEU A 224 28.30 -6.22 21.15
C LEU A 224 29.33 -5.14 20.83
N ASP A 225 29.85 -4.48 21.85
CA ASP A 225 31.07 -3.67 21.77
C ASP A 225 31.99 -4.06 22.95
N SER A 226 33.14 -3.39 23.08
CA SER A 226 34.12 -3.67 24.13
C SER A 226 33.62 -3.42 25.56
N THR A 227 32.44 -2.81 25.73
CA THR A 227 31.85 -2.47 27.03
C THR A 227 30.65 -3.34 27.40
N LYS A 228 30.09 -4.09 26.44
CA LYS A 228 28.92 -4.97 26.67
C LYS A 228 29.37 -6.38 27.01
N ASP A 229 28.85 -6.91 28.12
CA ASP A 229 29.23 -8.22 28.66
C ASP A 229 28.18 -9.32 28.49
N LYS A 230 27.05 -9.01 27.83
CA LYS A 230 25.90 -9.89 27.68
C LYS A 230 25.46 -10.02 26.23
N SER A 231 25.08 -11.23 25.82
CA SER A 231 24.53 -11.51 24.49
C SER A 231 23.13 -10.90 24.32
N LEU A 232 22.99 -9.79 23.60
CA LEU A 232 21.75 -8.99 23.53
C LEU A 232 20.61 -9.67 22.74
N CYS A 233 20.93 -10.28 21.59
CA CYS A 233 19.95 -10.91 20.70
C CYS A 233 20.18 -12.41 20.52
N GLY A 234 20.78 -13.07 21.52
CA GLY A 234 21.19 -14.47 21.43
C GLY A 234 22.67 -14.64 21.08
N THR A 235 23.21 -15.82 21.34
CA THR A 235 24.66 -16.10 21.16
C THR A 235 25.11 -16.11 19.71
N VAL A 236 24.20 -16.30 18.75
CA VAL A 236 24.52 -16.29 17.31
C VAL A 236 24.58 -14.87 16.75
N ALA A 237 23.60 -14.02 17.07
CA ALA A 237 23.55 -12.63 16.60
C ALA A 237 24.44 -11.69 17.44
N SER A 238 24.74 -12.06 18.69
CA SER A 238 25.59 -11.31 19.61
C SER A 238 26.75 -12.16 20.15
N PRO A 239 27.61 -12.75 19.30
CA PRO A 239 28.63 -13.68 19.77
C PRO A 239 29.77 -12.96 20.50
N ASP A 240 30.30 -13.59 21.55
CA ASP A 240 31.35 -12.98 22.39
C ASP A 240 32.64 -12.64 21.65
N ASN A 241 32.97 -13.40 20.59
CA ASN A 241 34.12 -13.12 19.75
C ASN A 241 33.98 -11.84 18.89
N ARG A 242 32.85 -11.11 19.01
CA ARG A 242 32.60 -9.82 18.36
C ARG A 242 32.55 -8.64 19.33
N ARG A 243 33.08 -8.78 20.56
CA ARG A 243 33.29 -7.68 21.54
C ARG A 243 34.45 -6.74 21.16
N GLU A 244 34.64 -6.53 19.86
CA GLU A 244 35.58 -5.55 19.31
C GLU A 244 35.05 -4.14 19.54
N ALA A 245 35.95 -3.15 19.56
CA ALA A 245 35.59 -1.74 19.63
C ALA A 245 34.56 -1.37 18.56
N TRP A 246 33.60 -0.51 18.92
CA TRP A 246 32.60 -0.01 17.98
C TRP A 246 33.28 0.82 16.89
N GLY A 247 32.95 0.54 15.63
CA GLY A 247 33.53 1.26 14.51
C GLY A 247 33.38 0.57 13.17
N GLU A 248 33.71 1.31 12.12
CA GLU A 248 33.63 0.86 10.74
C GLU A 248 34.44 -0.42 10.48
N SER A 249 35.60 -0.57 11.10
CA SER A 249 36.47 -1.75 10.95
C SER A 249 35.87 -3.05 11.49
N SER A 250 34.98 -2.98 12.47
CA SER A 250 34.33 -4.15 13.10
C SER A 250 32.89 -4.36 12.63
N LYS A 251 32.31 -3.38 11.91
CA LYS A 251 30.93 -3.39 11.39
C LYS A 251 30.57 -4.66 10.64
N SER A 252 31.41 -5.07 9.68
CA SER A 252 31.13 -6.26 8.87
C SER A 252 31.06 -7.53 9.72
N GLY A 253 31.97 -7.70 10.67
CA GLY A 253 31.97 -8.85 11.57
C GLY A 253 30.70 -8.93 12.43
N LYS A 254 30.25 -7.77 12.95
CA LYS A 254 29.02 -7.64 13.74
C LYS A 254 27.77 -7.88 12.89
N TRP A 255 27.70 -7.28 11.70
CA TRP A 255 26.58 -7.47 10.78
C TRP A 255 26.46 -8.92 10.29
N ASN A 256 27.57 -9.56 9.92
CA ASN A 256 27.54 -10.95 9.44
C ASN A 256 26.97 -11.91 10.48
N ALA A 257 27.23 -11.69 11.78
CA ALA A 257 26.64 -12.47 12.85
C ALA A 257 25.11 -12.31 12.90
N ILE A 258 24.63 -11.06 12.83
CA ILE A 258 23.20 -10.72 12.82
C ILE A 258 22.51 -11.25 11.56
N ASP A 259 23.03 -10.95 10.37
CA ASP A 259 22.42 -11.39 9.10
C ASP A 259 22.44 -12.90 8.93
N SER A 260 23.34 -13.63 9.59
CA SER A 260 23.29 -15.10 9.60
C SER A 260 21.99 -15.63 10.22
N VAL A 261 21.44 -14.95 11.22
CA VAL A 261 20.14 -15.28 11.82
C VAL A 261 19.00 -14.90 10.89
N SER A 262 19.05 -13.69 10.29
CA SER A 262 18.07 -13.25 9.29
C SER A 262 18.00 -14.22 8.11
N SER A 263 19.15 -14.60 7.56
CA SER A 263 19.30 -15.42 6.35
C SER A 263 18.89 -16.88 6.54
N ALA A 264 18.80 -17.36 7.78
CA ALA A 264 18.29 -18.70 8.08
C ALA A 264 16.77 -18.83 7.85
N GLN A 265 16.06 -17.71 7.70
CA GLN A 265 14.62 -17.71 7.49
C GLN A 265 14.25 -17.92 6.01
N ASN A 266 13.06 -18.48 5.78
CA ASN A 266 12.58 -18.74 4.43
C ASN A 266 12.31 -17.43 3.66
N LYS A 267 12.72 -17.40 2.38
CA LYS A 267 12.35 -16.32 1.46
C LYS A 267 10.83 -16.27 1.31
N GLN A 268 10.28 -15.06 1.39
CA GLN A 268 8.84 -14.84 1.33
C GLN A 268 8.41 -14.36 -0.07
N VAL A 269 7.21 -14.74 -0.48
CA VAL A 269 6.51 -14.06 -1.59
C VAL A 269 5.97 -12.75 -1.03
N VAL A 270 6.54 -11.64 -1.44
CA VAL A 270 6.25 -10.33 -0.87
C VAL A 270 5.03 -9.71 -1.54
N SER A 271 4.07 -9.32 -0.70
CA SER A 271 2.87 -8.58 -1.08
C SER A 271 2.76 -7.29 -0.28
N ALA A 272 1.95 -6.35 -0.75
CA ALA A 272 1.66 -5.12 0.00
C ALA A 272 1.04 -5.41 1.38
N HIS A 273 0.26 -6.49 1.51
CA HIS A 273 -0.29 -6.92 2.80
C HIS A 273 0.81 -7.40 3.75
N LEU A 274 1.72 -8.24 3.26
CA LEU A 274 2.83 -8.76 4.05
C LEU A 274 3.76 -7.65 4.53
N ILE A 275 4.12 -6.69 3.67
CA ILE A 275 4.94 -5.54 4.06
C ILE A 275 4.29 -4.78 5.22
N ARG A 276 2.98 -4.47 5.12
CA ARG A 276 2.25 -3.77 6.19
C ARG A 276 2.20 -4.58 7.48
N GLN A 277 1.96 -5.89 7.38
CA GLN A 277 1.94 -6.78 8.53
C GLN A 277 3.29 -6.80 9.26
N ARG A 278 4.41 -6.91 8.53
CA ARG A 278 5.75 -6.90 9.14
C ARG A 278 6.10 -5.56 9.74
N LEU A 279 5.74 -4.45 9.08
CA LEU A 279 5.91 -3.12 9.64
C LEU A 279 5.13 -2.96 10.94
N GLN A 280 3.86 -3.41 11.00
CA GLN A 280 3.08 -3.38 12.24
C GLN A 280 3.70 -4.24 13.34
N ALA A 281 4.20 -5.42 13.01
CA ALA A 281 4.85 -6.31 13.98
C ALA A 281 6.14 -5.70 14.57
N ALA A 282 6.90 -4.94 13.77
CA ALA A 282 8.11 -4.25 14.23
C ALA A 282 7.83 -2.95 15.01
N LEU A 283 6.56 -2.52 15.10
CA LEU A 283 6.13 -1.30 15.79
C LEU A 283 5.40 -1.56 17.11
N ASN A 284 5.07 -2.82 17.41
CA ASN A 284 4.41 -3.25 18.65
C ASN A 284 5.44 -3.74 19.67
#